data_AF-A0A3N0WH32-F1
#
_entry.id   AF-A0A3N0WH32-F1
#
_cell.length_a   1.000
_cell.length_b   1.000
_cell.length_c   1.000
_cell.angle_alpha   90.00
_cell.angle_beta   90.00
_cell.angle_gamma   90.00
#
_symmetry.space_group_name_H-M   'P 1'
#
loop_
_entity.id
_entity.type
_entity.pdbx_description
1 polymer ?
#
loop_
_entity_poly.entity_id
_entity_poly.type
_entity_poly.pdbx_seq_one_letter_code
_entity_poly.pdbx_strand_id
1 'polypeptide(L)'
;MRREVLQRFLTNTDETGRFLVKSSVTGITYFVEPLYQGKTAVWGDLNPATKQLEGDYGSKNTGAVKERDSLLKEENGFANIGYFKGSPFGEIDRRDKEHELRIKETGMN
;
A
#
# COMPACT_ATOMS: atom_id res chain seq x y z
N MET A 1 -15.30 -10.69 -2.75
CA MET A 1 -14.10 -10.40 -3.57
C MET A 1 -13.90 -11.52 -4.59
N ARG A 2 -13.62 -11.19 -5.86
CA ARG A 2 -13.35 -12.19 -6.91
C ARG A 2 -12.01 -12.88 -6.67
N ARG A 3 -11.93 -14.21 -6.80
CA ARG A 3 -10.71 -15.00 -6.56
C ARG A 3 -9.53 -14.55 -7.42
N GLU A 4 -9.80 -14.19 -8.67
CA GLU A 4 -8.80 -13.70 -9.62
C GLU A 4 -8.17 -12.37 -9.20
N VAL A 5 -8.98 -11.47 -8.62
CA VAL A 5 -8.49 -10.18 -8.10
C VAL A 5 -7.56 -10.42 -6.92
N LEU A 6 -7.92 -11.32 -6.00
CA LEU A 6 -7.08 -11.69 -4.87
C LEU A 6 -5.74 -12.29 -5.32
N GLN A 7 -5.77 -13.20 -6.30
CA GLN A 7 -4.54 -13.77 -6.87
C GLN A 7 -3.66 -12.69 -7.50
N ARG A 8 -4.23 -11.80 -8.31
CA ARG A 8 -3.49 -10.68 -8.91
C ARG A 8 -2.92 -9.72 -7.87
N PHE A 9 -3.65 -9.47 -6.79
CA PHE A 9 -3.19 -8.60 -5.70
C PHE A 9 -1.97 -9.19 -4.97
N LEU A 10 -1.93 -10.51 -4.82
CA LEU A 10 -0.88 -11.25 -4.14
C LEU A 10 0.27 -11.68 -5.06
N THR A 11 0.25 -11.27 -6.33
CA THR A 11 1.29 -11.58 -7.33
C THR A 11 2.10 -10.32 -7.64
N ASN A 12 3.40 -10.48 -7.90
CA ASN A 12 4.34 -9.38 -8.19
C ASN A 12 4.30 -8.29 -7.10
N THR A 13 4.23 -8.70 -5.84
CA THR A 13 4.18 -7.79 -4.68
C THR A 13 5.49 -7.02 -4.50
N ASP A 14 6.60 -7.59 -4.95
CA ASP A 14 7.91 -6.97 -5.00
C ASP A 14 7.96 -5.78 -5.98
N GLU A 15 7.25 -5.88 -7.11
CA GLU A 15 7.14 -4.80 -8.09
C GLU A 15 6.06 -3.78 -7.71
N THR A 16 4.92 -4.25 -7.22
CA THR A 16 3.74 -3.41 -6.99
C THR A 16 3.68 -2.81 -5.59
N GLY A 17 4.47 -3.33 -4.65
CA GLY A 17 4.47 -2.94 -3.25
C GLY A 17 3.19 -3.33 -2.49
N ARG A 18 2.34 -4.19 -3.05
CA ARG A 18 1.08 -4.63 -2.44
C ARG A 18 1.33 -5.57 -1.27
N PHE A 19 0.56 -5.39 -0.20
CA PHE A 19 0.57 -6.30 0.93
C PHE A 19 -0.74 -6.29 1.70
N LEU A 20 -0.90 -7.28 2.57
CA LEU A 20 -2.03 -7.39 3.47
C LEU A 20 -1.56 -7.17 4.89
N VAL A 21 -2.40 -6.51 5.68
CA VAL A 21 -2.21 -6.37 7.12
C VAL A 21 -3.47 -6.87 7.80
N LYS A 22 -3.34 -7.91 8.60
CA LYS A 22 -4.40 -8.32 9.52
C LYS A 22 -4.18 -7.59 10.84
N SER A 23 -5.15 -6.77 11.24
CA SER A 23 -5.12 -6.14 12.55
C SER A 23 -5.23 -7.19 13.65
N SER A 24 -4.31 -7.12 14.62
CA SER A 24 -4.38 -7.93 15.84
C SER A 24 -5.43 -7.39 16.82
N VAL A 25 -5.89 -6.15 16.65
CA VAL A 25 -6.85 -5.48 17.53
C VAL A 25 -8.28 -5.79 17.10
N THR A 26 -8.60 -5.50 15.83
CA THR A 26 -9.97 -5.63 15.30
C THR A 26 -10.20 -6.92 14.52
N GLY A 27 -9.14 -7.66 14.18
CA GLY A 27 -9.21 -8.83 13.30
C GLY A 27 -9.45 -8.51 11.82
N ILE A 28 -9.65 -7.22 11.48
CA ILE A 28 -9.91 -6.75 10.12
C ILE A 28 -8.66 -6.96 9.26
N THR A 29 -8.86 -7.41 8.03
CA THR A 29 -7.78 -7.55 7.05
C THR A 29 -7.81 -6.37 6.08
N TYR A 30 -6.76 -5.57 6.10
CA TYR A 30 -6.54 -4.42 5.23
C TYR A 30 -5.72 -4.83 4.01
N PHE A 31 -6.16 -4.39 2.84
CA PHE A 31 -5.42 -4.51 1.59
C PHE A 31 -4.75 -3.16 1.32
N VAL A 32 -3.42 -3.17 1.22
CA VAL A 32 -2.64 -1.95 1.08
C VAL A 32 -1.95 -1.94 -0.27
N GLU A 33 -2.12 -0.85 -1.00
CA GLU A 33 -1.52 -0.64 -2.32
C GLU A 33 -0.84 0.74 -2.35
N PRO A 34 0.50 0.79 -2.48
CA PRO A 34 1.22 2.04 -2.66
C PRO A 34 0.95 2.63 -4.04
N LEU A 35 0.68 3.94 -4.08
CA LEU A 35 0.44 4.66 -5.34
C LEU A 35 1.65 5.49 -5.73
N TYR A 36 2.03 5.40 -7.00
CA TYR A 36 3.12 6.16 -7.58
C TYR A 36 2.68 7.61 -7.86
N GLN A 37 3.23 8.57 -7.11
CA GLN A 37 2.96 10.02 -7.29
C GLN A 37 4.10 10.79 -7.97
N GLY A 38 5.17 10.12 -8.42
CA GLY A 38 6.25 10.72 -9.21
C GLY A 38 7.63 10.68 -8.55
N LYS A 39 8.64 10.42 -9.40
CA LYS A 39 10.08 10.22 -9.14
C LYS A 39 10.39 9.20 -8.05
N THR A 40 10.56 7.96 -8.49
CA THR A 40 11.46 7.01 -7.82
C THR A 40 12.81 7.70 -7.67
N ALA A 41 13.37 7.71 -6.46
CA ALA A 41 14.72 8.20 -6.26
C ALA A 41 15.66 7.37 -7.14
N VAL A 42 16.45 8.03 -7.99
CA VAL A 42 17.51 7.37 -8.74
C VAL A 42 18.63 7.13 -7.74
N TRP A 43 18.93 5.86 -7.48
CA TRP A 43 20.04 5.49 -6.61
C TRP A 43 21.21 5.08 -7.49
N GLY A 44 22.40 5.50 -7.10
CA GLY A 44 23.62 5.26 -7.83
C GLY A 44 24.82 5.60 -6.95
N ASP A 45 26.00 5.24 -7.43
CA ASP A 45 27.25 5.67 -6.85
C ASP A 45 27.54 7.11 -7.28
N LEU A 46 27.99 7.94 -6.36
CA LEU A 46 28.42 9.29 -6.69
C LEU A 46 29.87 9.22 -7.21
N ASN A 47 30.09 9.47 -8.50
CA ASN A 47 31.44 9.52 -9.05
C ASN A 47 32.20 10.73 -8.46
N PRO A 48 33.33 10.53 -7.78
CA PRO A 48 34.05 11.61 -7.10
C PRO A 48 34.71 12.62 -8.07
N ALA A 49 35.00 12.22 -9.32
CA ALA A 49 35.65 13.06 -10.31
C ALA A 49 34.65 13.92 -11.11
N THR A 50 33.51 13.34 -11.50
CA THR A 50 32.49 14.03 -12.31
C THR A 50 31.39 14.66 -11.46
N LYS A 51 31.28 14.25 -10.19
CA LYS A 51 30.17 14.58 -9.27
C LYS A 51 28.79 14.20 -9.82
N GLN A 52 28.74 13.30 -10.79
CA GLN A 52 27.50 12.78 -11.36
C GLN A 52 27.14 11.47 -10.64
N LEU A 53 25.84 11.22 -10.52
CA LEU A 53 25.33 9.96 -10.01
C LEU A 53 25.42 8.93 -11.15
N GLU A 54 26.22 7.89 -10.97
CA GLU A 54 26.42 6.81 -11.92
C GLU A 54 25.80 5.52 -11.36
N GLY A 55 25.12 4.75 -12.22
CA GLY A 55 24.39 3.55 -11.81
C GLY A 55 22.88 3.76 -11.71
N ASP A 56 22.18 2.64 -11.63
CA ASP A 56 20.71 2.56 -11.65
C ASP A 56 20.23 1.54 -10.61
N TYR A 57 20.64 1.77 -9.37
CA TYR A 57 20.22 0.95 -8.23
C TYR A 57 18.76 1.28 -7.89
N GLY A 58 18.02 0.25 -7.45
CA GLY A 58 16.63 0.43 -7.00
C GLY A 58 15.62 0.76 -8.11
N SER A 59 16.02 0.78 -9.38
CA SER A 59 15.11 1.01 -10.52
C SER A 59 14.35 -0.24 -10.98
N LYS A 60 14.84 -1.42 -10.58
CA LYS A 60 14.27 -2.71 -11.00
C LYS A 60 12.83 -2.90 -10.53
N ASN A 61 12.56 -2.49 -9.29
CA ASN A 61 11.25 -2.67 -8.68
C ASN A 61 10.67 -1.30 -8.30
N THR A 62 9.50 -0.96 -8.84
CA THR A 62 8.87 0.35 -8.59
C THR A 62 8.27 0.46 -7.17
N GLY A 63 7.87 -0.67 -6.59
CA GLY A 63 7.29 -0.76 -5.25
C GLY A 63 5.96 -0.01 -5.10
N ALA A 64 5.35 0.39 -6.21
CA ALA A 64 4.12 1.17 -6.24
C ALA A 64 3.43 1.04 -7.60
N VAL A 65 2.11 1.23 -7.62
CA VAL A 65 1.31 1.16 -8.84
C VAL A 65 0.78 2.53 -9.26
N LYS A 66 0.48 2.69 -10.54
CA LYS A 66 -0.23 3.88 -11.01
C LYS A 66 -1.70 3.77 -10.63
N GLU A 67 -2.34 4.90 -10.38
CA GLU A 67 -3.77 4.96 -10.00
C GLU A 67 -4.69 4.22 -10.98
N ARG A 68 -4.42 4.34 -12.29
CA ARG A 68 -5.17 3.61 -13.33
C ARG A 68 -5.08 2.08 -13.22
N ASP A 69 -3.94 1.60 -12.72
CA ASP A 69 -3.57 0.17 -12.61
C ASP A 69 -3.92 -0.39 -11.21
N SER A 70 -4.56 0.43 -10.36
CA SER A 70 -5.02 0.04 -9.03
C SER A 70 -6.05 -1.07 -9.08
N LEU A 71 -5.90 -2.05 -8.19
CA LEU A 71 -6.88 -3.12 -8.00
C LEU A 71 -7.91 -2.79 -6.92
N LEU A 72 -7.61 -1.83 -6.03
CA LEU A 72 -8.49 -1.38 -4.95
C LEU A 72 -9.62 -0.51 -5.48
N LYS A 73 -10.60 -1.15 -6.13
CA LYS A 73 -11.78 -0.50 -6.70
C LYS A 73 -13.06 -1.21 -6.25
N GLU A 74 -14.15 -0.47 -6.13
CA GLU A 74 -15.45 -1.04 -5.76
C GLU A 74 -15.92 -2.10 -6.75
N GLU A 75 -15.66 -1.90 -8.05
CA GLU A 75 -15.95 -2.88 -9.12
C GLU A 75 -15.24 -4.23 -8.92
N ASN A 76 -14.14 -4.24 -8.17
CA ASN A 76 -13.36 -5.43 -7.81
C ASN A 76 -13.83 -6.08 -6.49
N GLY A 77 -14.85 -5.51 -5.85
CA GLY A 77 -15.45 -5.99 -4.62
C GLY A 77 -14.71 -5.56 -3.36
N PHE A 78 -13.98 -4.44 -3.42
CA PHE A 78 -13.43 -3.76 -2.24
C PHE A 78 -14.43 -2.75 -1.70
N ALA A 79 -14.43 -2.54 -0.39
CA ALA A 79 -15.26 -1.56 0.31
C ALA A 79 -14.40 -0.78 1.30
N ASN A 80 -14.87 0.38 1.75
CA ASN A 80 -14.15 1.27 2.68
C ASN A 80 -12.75 1.69 2.16
N ILE A 81 -12.67 1.94 0.86
CA ILE A 81 -11.45 2.36 0.18
C ILE A 81 -11.15 3.80 0.61
N GLY A 82 -9.90 4.07 0.96
CA GLY A 82 -9.49 5.43 1.32
C GLY A 82 -8.03 5.66 0.96
N TYR A 83 -7.73 6.90 0.59
CA TYR A 83 -6.40 7.35 0.23
C TYR A 83 -5.80 8.10 1.41
N PHE A 84 -4.52 7.89 1.68
CA PHE A 84 -3.81 8.59 2.74
C PHE A 84 -2.36 8.87 2.30
N LYS A 85 -1.70 9.78 3.02
CA LYS A 85 -0.27 10.06 2.87
C LYS A 85 0.43 9.71 4.18
N GLY A 86 1.57 9.04 4.11
CA GLY A 86 2.36 8.65 5.28
C GLY A 86 2.46 7.13 5.44
N SER A 87 2.61 6.67 6.69
CA SER A 87 2.79 5.24 6.99
C SER A 87 1.46 4.47 6.91
N PRO A 88 1.39 3.35 6.15
CA PRO A 88 0.20 2.50 6.10
C PRO A 88 -0.18 1.93 7.46
N PHE A 89 0.80 1.59 8.30
CA PHE A 89 0.54 1.04 9.62
C PHE A 89 -0.09 2.07 10.56
N GLY A 90 0.36 3.32 10.51
CA GLY A 90 -0.24 4.39 11.32
C GLY A 90 -1.69 4.70 10.92
N GLU A 91 -2.00 4.62 9.62
CA GLU A 91 -3.37 4.75 9.13
C GLU A 91 -4.26 3.58 9.54
N ILE A 92 -3.72 2.35 9.54
CA ILE A 92 -4.43 1.16 10.05
C ILE A 92 -4.73 1.32 11.54
N ASP A 93 -3.75 1.74 12.35
CA ASP A 93 -3.95 1.98 13.78
C ASP A 93 -5.03 3.03 14.05
N ARG A 94 -5.09 4.09 13.24
CA ARG A 94 -6.14 5.11 13.33
C ARG A 94 -7.52 4.51 13.05
N ARG A 95 -7.65 3.74 11.96
CA ARG A 95 -8.90 3.07 11.56
C ARG A 95 -9.36 2.03 12.58
N ASP A 96 -8.43 1.30 13.17
CA ASP A 96 -8.73 0.32 14.21
C ASP A 96 -9.30 1.00 15.46
N LYS A 97 -8.68 2.10 15.92
CA LYS A 97 -9.22 2.89 17.04
C LYS A 97 -10.62 3.44 16.74
N GLU A 98 -10.85 3.95 15.54
CA GLU A 98 -12.17 4.43 15.12
C GLU A 98 -13.20 3.30 15.08
N HIS A 99 -12.80 2.10 14.68
CA HIS A 99 -13.65 0.92 14.73
C HIS A 99 -14.00 0.53 16.17
N GLU A 100 -13.02 0.46 17.07
CA GLU A 100 -13.27 0.17 18.48
C GLU A 100 -14.20 1.19 19.15
N LEU A 101 -14.01 2.49 18.88
CA LEU A 101 -14.89 3.55 19.41
C LEU A 101 -16.32 3.38 18.91
N ARG A 102 -16.51 3.14 17.61
CA ARG A 102 -17.83 2.88 17.03
C ARG A 102 -18.49 1.66 17.65
N ILE A 103 -17.76 0.56 17.83
CA ILE A 103 -18.30 -0.66 18.47
C ILE A 103 -18.75 -0.36 19.92
N LYS A 104 -17.96 0.40 20.68
CA LYS A 104 -18.32 0.84 22.04
C LYS A 104 -19.56 1.72 22.06
N GLU A 105 -19.68 2.66 21.12
CA GLU A 105 -20.83 3.57 21.00
C GLU A 105 -22.11 2.84 20.54
N THR A 106 -21.97 1.81 19.70
CA THR A 106 -23.12 1.05 19.17
C THR A 106 -23.56 -0.08 20.12
N GLY A 107 -22.85 -0.31 21.23
CA GLY A 107 -23.22 -1.29 22.26
C GLY A 107 -23.17 -2.74 21.81
N MET A 108 -22.52 -3.05 20.68
CA MET A 108 -22.32 -4.42 20.22
C MET A 108 -21.05 -5.00 20.85
N ASN A 109 -21.19 -5.65 22.01
CA ASN A 109 -20.13 -6.50 22.59
C ASN A 109 -20.26 -7.94 22.09
#